data_AF-A0ABD5WE93-F1
#
_entry.id   AF-A0ABD5WE93-F1
#
_cell.length_a   1.000
_cell.length_b   1.000
_cell.length_c   1.000
_cell.angle_alpha   90.00
_cell.angle_beta   90.00
_cell.angle_gamma   90.00
#
_symmetry.space_group_name_H-M   'P 1'
#
loop_
_entity.id
_entity.type
_entity.pdbx_description
1 polymer ?
#
loop_
_entity_poly.entity_id
_entity_poly.type
_entity_poly.pdbx_seq_one_letter_code
_entity_poly.pdbx_strand_id
1 'polypeptide(L)'
;MSYVVEVKPSARKANAAVGHAVLHEGVRREFGDRSAAEAWAEGLSTGADRPVWIHAAHPADRSDVDAYLVSRQRQLLDLDGAYDKRRRRLRGGDAGDPGTLGAYTDGGE
;
A
#
# COMPACT_ATOMS: atom_id res chain seq x y z
N MET A 1 9.34 0.94 -26.92
CA MET A 1 9.65 0.90 -25.48
C MET A 1 8.42 0.38 -24.79
N SER A 2 8.52 -0.70 -24.03
CA SER A 2 7.40 -1.19 -23.22
C SER A 2 7.27 -0.33 -21.95
N TYR A 3 6.04 -0.20 -21.45
CA TYR A 3 5.71 0.47 -20.20
C TYR A 3 5.24 -0.60 -19.21
N VAL A 4 6.06 -0.90 -18.21
CA VAL A 4 5.85 -2.00 -17.26
C VAL A 4 5.13 -1.50 -16.02
N VAL A 5 4.00 -2.13 -15.72
CA VAL A 5 3.20 -1.82 -14.54
C VAL A 5 3.16 -3.01 -13.60
N GLU A 6 3.47 -2.79 -12.32
CA GLU A 6 3.30 -3.79 -11.27
C GLU A 6 2.01 -3.56 -10.46
N VAL A 7 1.26 -4.61 -10.22
CA VAL A 7 0.00 -4.57 -9.48
C VAL A 7 0.26 -4.74 -7.99
N LYS A 8 -0.01 -3.67 -7.21
CA LYS A 8 0.18 -3.74 -5.75
C LYS A 8 -0.89 -4.60 -5.06
N PRO A 9 -0.55 -5.25 -3.93
CA PRO A 9 -1.52 -6.01 -3.12
C PRO A 9 -2.76 -5.21 -2.71
N SER A 10 -2.62 -3.90 -2.48
CA SER A 10 -3.75 -3.02 -2.16
C SER A 10 -4.77 -2.94 -3.29
N ALA A 11 -4.34 -2.94 -4.56
CA ALA A 11 -5.23 -2.98 -5.71
C ALA A 11 -5.96 -4.32 -5.81
N ARG A 12 -5.22 -5.44 -5.69
CA ARG A 12 -5.78 -6.80 -5.76
C ARG A 12 -6.84 -7.07 -4.69
N LYS A 13 -6.57 -6.63 -3.46
CA LYS A 13 -7.50 -6.82 -2.34
C LYS A 13 -8.73 -5.91 -2.41
N ALA A 14 -8.61 -4.78 -3.10
CA ALA A 14 -9.67 -3.78 -3.18
C ALA A 14 -10.61 -3.99 -4.37
N ASN A 15 -10.12 -4.57 -5.47
CA ASN A 15 -10.86 -4.67 -6.72
C ASN A 15 -10.76 -6.10 -7.27
N ALA A 16 -11.90 -6.79 -7.36
CA ALA A 16 -11.97 -8.18 -7.81
C ALA A 16 -11.50 -8.35 -9.27
N ALA A 17 -11.82 -7.40 -10.16
CA ALA A 17 -11.36 -7.44 -11.55
C ALA A 17 -9.83 -7.38 -11.63
N VAL A 18 -9.18 -6.62 -10.75
CA VAL A 18 -7.71 -6.63 -10.62
C VAL A 18 -7.21 -7.99 -10.14
N GLY A 19 -7.88 -8.60 -9.17
CA GLY A 19 -7.58 -9.96 -8.72
C GLY A 19 -7.63 -10.98 -9.85
N HIS A 20 -8.69 -10.92 -10.67
CA HIS A 20 -8.84 -11.77 -11.86
C HIS A 20 -7.75 -11.52 -12.89
N ALA A 21 -7.46 -10.26 -13.22
CA ALA A 21 -6.38 -9.93 -14.16
C ALA A 21 -5.04 -10.51 -13.70
N VAL A 22 -4.73 -10.43 -12.41
CA VAL A 22 -3.48 -10.99 -11.85
C VAL A 22 -3.46 -12.51 -11.88
N LEU A 23 -4.60 -13.17 -11.68
CA LEU A 23 -4.69 -14.63 -11.78
C LEU A 23 -4.36 -15.13 -13.20
N HIS A 24 -4.76 -14.38 -14.22
CA HIS A 24 -4.58 -14.78 -15.62
C HIS A 24 -3.24 -14.32 -16.22
N GLU A 25 -2.81 -13.09 -15.92
CA GLU A 25 -1.67 -12.43 -16.58
C GLU A 25 -0.47 -12.21 -15.65
N GLY A 26 -0.63 -12.46 -14.35
CA GLY A 26 0.40 -12.25 -13.34
C GLY A 26 0.40 -10.83 -12.75
N VAL A 27 1.38 -10.56 -11.88
CA VAL A 27 1.45 -9.30 -11.11
C VAL A 27 2.11 -8.16 -11.87
N ARG A 28 2.77 -8.44 -12.99
CA ARG A 28 3.40 -7.44 -13.85
C ARG A 28 2.78 -7.52 -15.22
N ARG A 29 2.57 -6.36 -15.82
CA ARG A 29 2.01 -6.27 -17.16
C ARG A 29 2.70 -5.20 -17.97
N GLU A 30 2.99 -5.55 -19.20
CA GLU A 30 3.63 -4.67 -20.17
C GLU A 30 2.59 -4.01 -21.05
N PHE A 31 2.80 -2.72 -21.31
CA PHE A 31 1.98 -1.92 -22.20
C PHE A 31 2.84 -1.29 -23.28
N GLY A 32 2.23 -0.85 -24.38
CA GLY A 32 2.93 -0.08 -25.41
C GLY A 32 3.38 1.30 -24.91
N ASP A 33 2.62 1.87 -23.98
CA ASP A 33 2.81 3.22 -23.46
C ASP A 33 1.99 3.44 -22.18
N ARG A 34 2.19 4.60 -21.56
CA ARG A 34 1.49 5.01 -20.33
C ARG A 34 -0.02 5.17 -20.54
N SER A 35 -0.48 5.69 -21.67
CA SER A 35 -1.91 5.91 -21.93
C SER A 35 -2.65 4.58 -22.06
N ALA A 36 -2.02 3.57 -22.66
CA ALA A 36 -2.57 2.21 -22.68
C ALA A 36 -2.72 1.62 -21.27
N ALA A 37 -1.75 1.86 -20.37
CA ALA A 37 -1.85 1.45 -18.98
C ALA A 37 -2.97 2.18 -18.21
N GLU A 38 -3.12 3.49 -18.44
CA GLU A 38 -4.17 4.30 -17.83
C GLU A 38 -5.56 3.88 -18.31
N ALA A 39 -5.75 3.65 -19.61
CA ALA A 39 -7.00 3.15 -20.17
C ALA A 39 -7.39 1.77 -19.59
N TRP A 40 -6.41 0.91 -19.34
CA TRP A 40 -6.66 -0.35 -18.65
C TRP A 40 -7.13 -0.14 -17.20
N ALA A 41 -6.47 0.74 -16.44
CA ALA A 41 -6.88 1.03 -15.06
C ALA A 41 -8.29 1.63 -14.99
N GLU A 42 -8.67 2.46 -15.96
CA GLU A 42 -10.03 2.99 -16.12
C GLU A 42 -11.05 1.87 -16.40
N GLY A 43 -10.71 0.96 -17.31
CA GLY A 43 -11.54 -0.23 -17.59
C GLY A 43 -11.78 -1.10 -16.36
N LEU A 44 -10.76 -1.28 -15.52
CA LEU A 44 -10.87 -2.01 -14.24
C LEU A 44 -11.67 -1.26 -13.18
N SER A 45 -11.72 0.05 -13.25
CA SER A 45 -12.48 0.89 -12.32
C SER A 45 -13.96 0.95 -12.69
N THR A 46 -14.29 0.71 -13.95
CA THR A 46 -15.67 0.74 -14.45
C THR A 46 -16.49 -0.39 -13.81
N GLY A 47 -17.52 -0.02 -13.04
CA GLY A 47 -18.41 -0.98 -12.36
C GLY A 47 -17.81 -1.64 -11.12
N ALA A 48 -16.62 -1.22 -10.68
CA ALA A 48 -16.00 -1.73 -9.45
C ALA A 48 -16.30 -0.83 -8.25
N ASP A 49 -16.53 -1.44 -7.08
CA ASP A 49 -16.72 -0.72 -5.81
C ASP A 49 -15.52 0.15 -5.42
N ARG A 50 -14.31 -0.21 -5.87
CA ARG A 50 -13.08 0.51 -5.54
C ARG A 50 -12.26 0.80 -6.80
N PRO A 51 -12.15 2.08 -7.20
CA PRO A 51 -11.38 2.45 -8.36
C PRO A 51 -9.88 2.28 -8.12
N VAL A 52 -9.17 2.05 -9.20
CA VAL A 52 -7.72 1.86 -9.28
C VAL A 52 -7.12 2.80 -10.32
N TRP A 53 -5.87 3.18 -10.14
CA TRP A 53 -5.18 4.05 -11.10
C TRP A 53 -3.69 3.71 -11.19
N ILE A 54 -3.07 4.21 -12.25
CA ILE A 54 -1.63 4.12 -12.49
C ILE A 54 -0.92 5.21 -11.69
N HIS A 55 0.01 4.79 -10.84
CA HIS A 55 0.94 5.68 -10.16
C HIS A 55 2.34 5.46 -10.71
N ALA A 56 2.88 6.47 -11.40
CA ALA A 56 4.25 6.43 -11.91
C ALA A 56 5.24 6.07 -10.80
N ALA A 57 6.24 5.23 -11.11
CA ALA A 57 7.31 4.92 -10.19
C ALA A 57 8.07 6.21 -9.84
N HIS A 58 8.54 6.29 -8.60
CA HIS A 58 9.32 7.45 -8.19
C HIS A 58 10.69 7.42 -8.90
N PRO A 59 11.28 8.56 -9.32
CA PRO A 59 12.57 8.55 -10.03
C PRO A 59 13.74 7.93 -9.26
N ALA A 60 13.64 7.89 -7.93
CA ALA A 60 14.62 7.23 -7.04
C ALA A 60 14.25 5.78 -6.69
N ASP A 61 13.11 5.27 -7.17
CA ASP A 61 12.76 3.86 -7.06
C ASP A 61 13.72 3.03 -7.91
N ARG A 62 14.21 1.92 -7.35
CA ARG A 62 15.17 1.03 -8.03
C ARG A 62 14.50 -0.20 -8.62
N SER A 63 13.17 -0.23 -8.58
CA SER A 63 12.36 -1.27 -9.19
C SER A 63 12.40 -1.15 -10.71
N ASP A 64 12.43 -2.29 -11.39
CA ASP A 64 12.48 -2.40 -12.85
C ASP A 64 11.07 -2.23 -13.46
N VAL A 65 10.34 -1.21 -13.02
CA VAL A 65 8.95 -0.95 -13.43
C VAL A 65 8.74 0.55 -13.61
N ASP A 66 7.92 0.91 -14.60
CA ASP A 66 7.61 2.30 -14.89
C ASP A 66 6.50 2.85 -14.01
N ALA A 67 5.60 1.99 -13.53
CA ALA A 67 4.51 2.38 -12.65
C ALA A 67 3.93 1.23 -11.82
N TYR A 68 3.02 1.62 -10.92
CA TYR A 68 2.26 0.73 -10.07
C TYR A 68 0.76 0.93 -10.25
N LEU A 69 0.01 -0.17 -10.31
CA LEU A 69 -1.44 -0.13 -10.15
C LEU A 69 -1.78 -0.13 -8.65
N VAL A 70 -2.51 0.88 -8.21
CA VAL A 70 -2.87 1.09 -6.79
C VAL A 70 -4.36 1.38 -6.64
N SER A 71 -4.90 1.15 -5.43
CA SER A 71 -6.27 1.53 -5.04
C SER A 71 -6.24 2.56 -3.92
N ARG A 72 -7.33 3.34 -3.77
CA ARG A 72 -7.48 4.28 -2.64
C ARG A 72 -7.86 3.43 -1.44
N GLN A 73 -6.87 3.07 -0.63
CA GLN A 73 -7.13 2.76 0.76
C GLN A 73 -7.49 4.07 1.44
N ARG A 74 -8.65 4.15 2.10
CA ARG A 74 -9.17 5.31 2.80
C ARG A 74 -8.26 5.63 3.99
N GLN A 75 -7.04 6.10 3.74
CA GLN A 75 -6.10 6.51 4.77
C GLN A 75 -6.55 7.79 5.50
N LEU A 76 -7.74 8.30 5.20
CA LEU A 76 -8.38 9.39 5.94
C LEU A 76 -8.79 9.00 7.38
N LEU A 77 -8.85 7.71 7.75
CA LEU A 77 -9.07 7.32 9.16
C LEU A 77 -7.77 7.15 9.98
N ASP A 78 -6.60 7.21 9.34
CA ASP A 78 -5.32 7.00 10.03
C ASP A 78 -4.34 8.17 9.87
N LEU A 79 -4.52 9.09 8.90
CA LEU A 79 -3.67 10.29 8.82
C LEU A 79 -3.93 11.28 9.95
N ASP A 80 -5.16 11.37 10.47
CA ASP A 80 -5.45 12.25 11.62
C ASP A 80 -4.79 11.71 12.91
N GLY A 81 -4.65 10.38 13.03
CA GLY A 81 -3.90 9.73 14.12
C GLY A 81 -2.38 9.68 13.90
N ALA A 82 -1.91 9.53 12.66
CA ALA A 82 -0.49 9.42 12.33
C ALA A 82 0.23 10.77 12.27
N TYR A 83 -0.47 11.85 11.86
CA TYR A 83 0.05 13.21 11.94
C TYR A 83 0.13 13.70 13.41
N ASP A 84 -0.80 13.27 14.28
CA ASP A 84 -0.76 13.56 15.72
C ASP A 84 0.42 12.88 16.45
N LYS A 85 0.77 11.64 16.06
CA LYS A 85 1.91 10.89 16.64
C LYS A 85 3.27 11.54 16.38
N ARG A 86 3.49 12.17 15.21
CA ARG A 86 4.75 12.83 14.89
C ARG A 86 4.93 14.15 15.67
N ARG A 87 3.82 14.85 15.96
CA ARG A 87 3.83 16.06 16.80
C ARG A 87 4.11 15.76 18.28
N ARG A 88 3.60 14.64 18.82
CA ARG A 88 3.86 14.24 20.22
C ARG A 88 5.33 13.92 20.50
N ARG A 89 6.09 13.47 19.49
CA ARG A 89 7.54 13.18 19.65
C ARG A 89 8.44 14.42 19.56
N LEU A 90 7.93 15.54 19.05
CA LEU A 90 8.71 16.77 18.88
C LEU A 90 8.52 17.76 20.04
N ARG A 91 7.51 17.60 20.88
CA ARG A 91 7.40 18.28 22.17
C ARG A 91 7.67 17.25 23.27
N GLY A 92 8.91 17.21 23.74
CA GLY A 92 9.29 16.37 24.88
C GLY A 92 8.39 16.56 26.10
N GLY A 93 8.26 15.51 26.89
CA GLY A 93 7.51 15.53 28.14
C GLY A 93 7.14 14.13 28.61
N ASP A 94 8.12 13.47 29.21
CA ASP A 94 8.03 12.60 30.40
C ASP A 94 6.62 12.23 30.91
N ALA A 95 6.36 10.91 31.01
CA ALA A 95 5.58 10.23 32.05
C ALA A 95 4.92 8.96 31.48
N GLY A 96 5.33 7.79 31.97
CA GLY A 96 4.68 6.52 31.65
C GLY A 96 5.52 5.33 32.03
N ASP A 97 5.82 5.20 33.33
CA ASP A 97 6.35 4.02 34.00
C ASP A 97 5.63 2.73 33.56
N PRO A 98 6.31 1.74 32.93
CA PRO A 98 5.77 0.39 32.82
C PRO A 98 6.21 -0.41 34.06
N GLY A 99 5.53 -0.17 35.17
CA GLY A 99 5.64 -0.97 36.37
C GLY A 99 5.32 -2.45 36.12
N THR A 100 6.27 -3.28 36.54
CA THR A 100 6.10 -4.62 37.11
C THR A 100 5.50 -5.73 36.24
N LEU A 101 6.38 -6.55 35.64
CA LEU A 101 6.19 -7.99 35.56
C LEU A 101 7.46 -8.69 36.04
N GLY A 102 7.62 -8.75 37.36
CA GLY A 102 8.70 -9.46 38.03
C GLY A 102 8.14 -10.37 39.11
N ALA A 103 7.89 -11.63 38.77
CA ALA A 103 7.79 -12.73 39.72
C ALA A 103 7.98 -14.06 38.98
N TYR A 104 9.23 -14.35 38.62
CA TYR A 104 9.70 -15.74 38.51
C TYR A 104 10.20 -16.12 39.89
N THR A 105 9.57 -17.08 40.55
CA THR A 105 10.18 -17.80 41.68
C THR A 105 10.36 -19.24 41.24
N ASP A 106 11.64 -19.59 41.07
CA ASP A 106 12.20 -20.92 40.90
C ASP A 106 12.64 -21.45 42.28
N GLY A 107 12.33 -22.72 42.58
CA GLY A 107 13.17 -23.64 43.36
C GLY A 107 13.07 -23.73 44.90
N GLY A 108 12.83 -24.97 45.39
CA GLY A 108 13.38 -25.60 46.63
C GLY A 108 12.86 -25.11 47.99
N GLU A 109 12.52 -25.93 48.99
CA GLU A 109 12.99 -27.28 49.38
C GLU A 109 11.85 -28.10 50.01
#